data_AF-A0A0Q9U9F8-F1
#
_entry.id   AF-A0A0Q9U9F8-F1
#
_cell.length_a   1.000
_cell.length_b   1.000
_cell.length_c   1.000
_cell.angle_alpha   90.00
_cell.angle_beta   90.00
_cell.angle_gamma   90.00
#
_symmetry.space_group_name_H-M   'P 1'
#
loop_
_entity.id
_entity.type
_entity.pdbx_description
1 polymer ?
#
loop_
_entity_poly.entity_id
_entity_poly.type
_entity_poly.pdbx_seq_one_letter_code
_entity_poly.pdbx_strand_id
1 'polypeptide(L)'
;MEPHVVAGTSPRHGVDTVFGASDDADEQLTAVETYLLEALERLDAAESRALQLEAALAHSRDIGAAIGILMALRRVTREQAFDELRRASMARNVKLHVLALEVVETGRIDQS
;
A
#
# COMPACT_ATOMS: atom_id res chain seq x y z
N MET A 1 9.75 -11.77 -78.74
CA MET A 1 10.54 -10.69 -78.14
C MET A 1 9.58 -9.91 -77.25
N GLU A 2 9.32 -10.44 -76.06
CA GLU A 2 8.42 -9.83 -75.06
C GLU A 2 9.31 -9.34 -73.89
N PRO A 3 9.14 -8.11 -73.40
CA PRO A 3 10.02 -7.53 -72.39
C PRO A 3 9.69 -8.07 -70.99
N HIS A 4 10.71 -8.60 -70.30
CA HIS A 4 10.62 -9.02 -68.90
C HIS A 4 10.55 -7.78 -68.00
N VAL A 5 9.34 -7.38 -67.61
CA VAL A 5 9.13 -6.31 -66.64
C VAL A 5 9.44 -6.85 -65.25
N VAL A 6 10.54 -6.40 -64.65
CA VAL A 6 10.81 -6.57 -63.22
C VAL A 6 9.89 -5.61 -62.47
N ALA A 7 8.70 -6.09 -62.11
CA ALA A 7 7.81 -5.40 -61.20
C ALA A 7 8.39 -5.50 -59.79
N GLY A 8 8.83 -4.38 -59.24
CA GLY A 8 9.26 -4.28 -57.85
C GLY A 8 8.11 -4.62 -56.91
N THR A 9 8.18 -5.79 -56.29
CA THR A 9 7.44 -6.06 -55.06
C THR A 9 8.20 -5.46 -53.89
N SER A 10 7.54 -4.50 -53.27
CA SER A 10 8.00 -3.67 -52.16
C SER A 10 8.48 -4.53 -50.97
N PRO A 11 9.58 -4.16 -50.26
CA PRO A 11 10.17 -4.96 -49.15
C PRO A 11 9.28 -5.13 -47.92
N ARG A 12 8.05 -4.62 -47.94
CA ARG A 12 7.18 -4.51 -46.76
C ARG A 12 6.50 -5.83 -46.40
N HIS A 13 6.63 -6.88 -47.20
CA HIS A 13 6.12 -8.23 -46.89
C HIS A 13 7.18 -9.14 -46.25
N GLY A 14 8.42 -8.66 -46.03
CA GLY A 14 9.49 -9.44 -45.42
C GLY A 14 9.65 -9.27 -43.91
N VAL A 15 8.88 -8.38 -43.28
CA VAL A 15 8.99 -8.10 -41.83
C VAL A 15 7.90 -8.80 -41.00
N ASP A 16 6.77 -9.15 -41.62
CA ASP A 16 5.68 -9.89 -40.95
C ASP A 16 5.91 -11.41 -40.92
N THR A 17 6.84 -11.93 -41.73
CA THR A 17 7.20 -13.37 -41.73
C THR A 17 8.40 -13.71 -40.86
N VAL A 18 9.03 -12.72 -40.21
CA VAL A 18 10.10 -12.95 -39.22
C VAL A 18 9.53 -13.17 -37.82
N PHE A 19 8.27 -12.75 -37.59
CA PHE A 19 7.54 -12.96 -36.34
C PHE A 19 6.29 -13.82 -36.58
N GLY A 20 6.50 -15.07 -37.01
CA GLY A 20 5.43 -16.05 -37.11
C GLY A 20 5.96 -17.48 -36.98
N ALA A 21 5.57 -18.12 -35.87
CA ALA A 21 5.88 -19.49 -35.41
C ALA A 21 7.26 -19.65 -34.75
N SER A 22 7.36 -19.68 -33.42
CA SER A 22 6.64 -20.59 -32.52
C SER A 22 5.80 -19.88 -31.44
N ASP A 23 4.50 -19.75 -31.70
CA ASP A 23 3.46 -19.42 -30.72
C ASP A 23 2.86 -20.72 -30.16
N ASP A 24 3.69 -21.52 -29.45
CA ASP A 24 3.29 -22.71 -28.67
C ASP A 24 4.51 -23.35 -27.94
N ALA A 25 5.50 -22.55 -27.56
CA ALA A 25 6.40 -22.95 -26.48
C ALA A 25 5.79 -22.32 -25.25
N ASP A 26 4.91 -23.08 -24.58
CA ASP A 26 4.55 -22.90 -23.18
C ASP A 26 5.58 -22.00 -22.47
N GLU A 27 5.23 -20.73 -22.26
CA GLU A 27 6.05 -19.75 -21.53
C GLU A 27 5.97 -20.10 -20.04
N GLN A 28 6.32 -21.35 -19.74
CA GLN A 28 6.41 -21.91 -18.42
C GLN A 28 7.65 -21.28 -17.79
N LEU A 29 7.42 -20.50 -16.73
CA LEU A 29 8.50 -20.05 -15.87
C LEU A 29 9.36 -21.26 -15.48
N THR A 30 10.66 -21.09 -15.56
CA THR A 30 11.59 -22.03 -14.95
C THR A 30 11.28 -22.17 -13.46
N ALA A 31 11.68 -23.29 -12.85
CA ALA A 31 11.51 -23.50 -11.42
C ALA A 31 12.19 -22.39 -10.58
N VAL A 32 13.31 -21.83 -11.09
CA VAL A 32 14.02 -20.72 -10.45
C VAL A 32 13.21 -19.43 -10.52
N GLU A 33 12.64 -19.10 -11.68
CA GLU A 33 11.80 -17.91 -11.83
C GLU A 33 10.54 -18.01 -10.96
N THR A 34 9.89 -19.17 -10.95
CA THR A 34 8.72 -19.42 -10.10
C THR A 34 9.06 -19.23 -8.63
N TYR A 35 10.18 -19.82 -8.18
CA TYR A 35 10.67 -19.67 -6.81
C TYR A 35 10.98 -18.22 -6.46
N LEU A 36 11.63 -17.47 -7.38
CA LEU A 36 11.98 -16.08 -7.15
C LEU A 36 10.73 -15.20 -7.02
N LEU A 37 9.72 -15.40 -7.87
CA LEU A 37 8.45 -14.67 -7.76
C LEU A 37 7.76 -14.94 -6.43
N GLU A 38 7.66 -16.20 -6.00
CA GLU A 38 7.08 -16.55 -4.70
C GLU A 38 7.88 -15.92 -3.54
N ALA A 39 9.20 -15.94 -3.62
CA ALA A 39 10.07 -15.33 -2.61
C ALA A 39 9.86 -13.81 -2.52
N LEU A 40 9.75 -13.13 -3.67
CA LEU A 40 9.48 -11.69 -3.74
C LEU A 40 8.09 -11.34 -3.19
N GLU A 41 7.06 -12.09 -3.54
CA GLU A 41 5.71 -11.89 -3.01
C GLU A 41 5.67 -12.07 -1.48
N ARG A 42 6.37 -13.09 -0.96
CA ARG A 42 6.48 -13.32 0.49
C ARG A 42 7.24 -12.19 1.19
N LEU A 43 8.28 -11.64 0.55
CA LEU A 43 9.04 -10.51 1.09
C LEU A 43 8.16 -9.26 1.15
N ASP A 44 7.48 -8.92 0.06
CA ASP A 44 6.58 -7.77 0.00
C ASP A 44 5.44 -7.87 1.04
N ALA A 45 4.85 -9.06 1.17
CA ALA A 45 3.84 -9.31 2.19
C ALA A 45 4.39 -9.19 3.61
N ALA A 46 5.64 -9.59 3.86
CA ALA A 46 6.29 -9.46 5.16
C ALA A 46 6.61 -8.00 5.48
N GLU A 47 7.14 -7.24 4.53
CA GLU A 47 7.44 -5.81 4.67
C GLU A 47 6.16 -5.01 4.91
N SER A 48 5.12 -5.26 4.12
CA SER A 48 3.80 -4.63 4.30
C SER A 48 3.22 -4.89 5.69
N ARG A 49 3.34 -6.11 6.20
CA ARG A 49 2.90 -6.44 7.57
C ARG A 49 3.75 -5.73 8.63
N ALA A 50 5.06 -5.68 8.46
CA ALA A 50 5.96 -4.98 9.39
C ALA A 50 5.59 -3.49 9.47
N LEU A 51 5.41 -2.82 8.33
CA LEU A 51 5.00 -1.42 8.27
C LEU A 51 3.63 -1.18 8.93
N GLN A 52 2.65 -2.05 8.69
CA GLN A 52 1.34 -1.95 9.31
C GLN A 52 1.39 -2.14 10.84
N LEU A 53 2.21 -3.07 11.32
CA LEU A 53 2.42 -3.31 12.75
C LEU A 53 3.15 -2.14 13.42
N GLU A 54 4.20 -1.62 12.80
CA GLU A 54 4.92 -0.45 13.28
C GLU A 54 4.00 0.76 13.39
N ALA A 55 3.19 1.02 12.36
CA ALA A 55 2.18 2.07 12.39
C ALA A 55 1.16 1.83 13.51
N ALA A 56 0.64 0.61 13.66
CA ALA A 56 -0.31 0.28 14.72
C ALA A 56 0.28 0.48 16.13
N LEU A 57 1.55 0.13 16.34
CA LEU A 57 2.27 0.34 17.59
C LEU A 57 2.49 1.82 17.87
N ALA A 58 2.91 2.60 16.87
CA ALA A 58 3.07 4.05 16.99
C ALA A 58 1.75 4.71 17.39
N HIS A 59 0.66 4.40 16.68
CA HIS A 59 -0.68 4.87 17.00
C HIS A 59 -1.11 4.48 18.43
N SER A 60 -0.84 3.24 18.85
CA SER A 60 -1.17 2.76 20.19
C SER A 60 -0.46 3.56 21.28
N ARG A 61 0.80 3.92 21.06
CA ARG A 61 1.61 4.73 21.99
C ARG A 61 1.04 6.15 22.11
N ASP A 62 0.73 6.80 21.00
CA ASP A 62 0.18 8.16 21.01
C ASP A 62 -1.20 8.20 21.68
N ILE A 63 -2.06 7.23 21.36
CA ILE A 63 -3.37 7.07 22.01
C ILE A 63 -3.20 6.86 23.52
N GLY A 64 -2.29 6.00 23.94
CA GLY A 64 -2.00 5.76 25.35
C GLY A 64 -1.49 7.02 26.08
N ALA A 65 -0.59 7.78 25.45
CA ALA A 65 -0.07 9.03 25.99
C ALA A 65 -1.16 10.10 26.14
N ALA A 66 -1.99 10.28 25.11
CA ALA A 66 -3.14 11.18 25.15
C ALA A 66 -4.12 10.84 26.28
N ILE A 67 -4.45 9.55 26.43
CA ILE A 67 -5.30 9.07 27.53
C ILE A 67 -4.69 9.44 28.88
N GLY A 68 -3.39 9.19 29.07
CA GLY A 68 -2.69 9.55 30.32
C GLY A 68 -2.72 11.04 30.62
N ILE A 69 -2.53 11.89 29.60
CA ILE A 69 -2.61 13.35 29.71
C ILE A 69 -4.02 13.78 30.14
N LEU A 70 -5.06 13.27 29.49
CA LEU A 70 -6.45 13.59 29.83
C LEU A 70 -6.82 13.14 31.24
N MET A 71 -6.40 11.94 31.64
CA MET A 71 -6.59 11.45 33.01
C MET A 71 -5.95 12.40 34.04
N ALA A 72 -4.72 12.85 33.79
CA ALA A 72 -4.01 13.74 34.70
C ALA A 72 -4.65 15.13 34.79
N LEU A 73 -5.03 15.72 33.65
CA LEU A 73 -5.57 17.08 33.58
C LEU A 73 -7.04 17.17 34.03
N ARG A 74 -7.84 16.15 33.72
CA ARG A 74 -9.30 16.16 33.95
C ARG A 74 -9.76 15.30 35.11
N ARG A 75 -8.85 14.53 35.73
CA ARG A 75 -9.15 13.61 36.84
C ARG A 75 -10.23 12.58 36.52
N VAL A 76 -10.22 12.09 35.28
CA VAL A 76 -11.14 11.07 34.77
C VAL A 76 -10.47 9.69 34.76
N THR A 77 -11.27 8.64 34.66
CA THR A 77 -10.75 7.27 34.48
C THR A 77 -10.17 7.08 33.08
N ARG A 78 -9.39 6.01 32.90
CA ARG A 78 -8.85 5.61 31.60
C ARG A 78 -9.96 5.40 30.56
N GLU A 79 -11.05 4.75 30.95
CA GLU A 79 -12.20 4.46 30.09
C GLU A 79 -12.90 5.77 29.66
N GLN A 80 -13.16 6.68 30.60
CA GLN A 80 -13.74 7.99 30.32
C GLN A 80 -12.87 8.82 29.37
N ALA A 81 -11.56 8.85 29.58
CA ALA A 81 -10.62 9.54 28.69
C ALA A 81 -10.60 8.94 27.28
N PHE A 82 -10.64 7.61 27.16
CA PHE A 82 -10.71 6.94 25.87
C PHE A 82 -12.03 7.23 25.15
N ASP A 83 -13.15 7.22 25.88
CA ASP A 83 -14.47 7.54 25.32
C ASP A 83 -14.57 9.00 24.88
N GLU A 84 -13.97 9.94 25.61
CA GLU A 84 -13.82 11.33 25.17
C GLU A 84 -13.06 11.42 23.85
N LEU A 85 -11.91 10.75 23.75
CA LEU A 85 -11.09 10.71 22.54
C LEU A 85 -11.84 10.12 21.36
N ARG A 86 -12.54 9.00 21.58
CA ARG A 86 -13.36 8.34 20.57
C ARG A 86 -14.50 9.23 20.10
N ARG A 87 -15.25 9.87 21.02
CA ARG A 87 -16.38 10.75 20.65
C ARG A 87 -15.93 11.93 19.81
N ALA A 88 -14.83 12.59 20.18
CA ALA A 88 -14.29 13.70 19.40
C ALA A 88 -13.74 13.25 18.03
N SER A 89 -13.08 12.09 17.96
CA SER A 89 -12.64 11.50 16.68
C SER A 89 -13.81 11.24 15.74
N MET A 90 -14.91 10.69 16.26
CA MET A 90 -16.13 10.45 15.49
C MET A 90 -16.82 11.75 15.06
N ALA A 91 -16.93 12.73 15.97
CA ALA A 91 -17.54 14.02 15.68
C ALA A 91 -16.78 14.80 14.58
N ARG A 92 -15.44 14.74 14.61
CA ARG A 92 -14.57 15.41 13.64
C ARG A 92 -14.32 14.59 12.38
N ASN A 93 -14.74 13.33 12.33
CA ASN A 93 -14.39 12.38 11.27
C ASN A 93 -12.86 12.30 11.00
N VAL A 94 -12.07 12.29 12.07
CA VAL A 94 -10.59 12.22 12.03
C VAL A 94 -10.13 10.93 12.68
N LYS A 95 -9.07 10.32 12.14
CA LYS A 95 -8.48 9.09 12.71
C LYS A 95 -8.06 9.32 14.16
N LEU A 96 -8.41 8.39 15.04
CA LEU A 96 -8.19 8.49 16.49
C LEU A 96 -6.75 8.84 16.89
N HIS A 97 -5.75 8.28 16.21
CA HIS A 97 -4.33 8.55 16.50
C HIS A 97 -3.90 9.99 16.15
N VAL A 98 -4.50 10.60 15.12
CA VAL A 98 -4.22 12.00 14.76
C VAL A 98 -4.73 12.92 15.86
N LEU A 99 -5.94 12.65 16.35
CA LEU A 99 -6.50 13.38 17.48
C LEU A 99 -5.70 13.14 18.77
N ALA A 100 -5.21 11.92 18.99
CA ALA A 100 -4.34 11.61 20.11
C ALA A 100 -3.05 12.43 20.08
N LEU A 101 -2.42 12.57 18.91
CA LEU A 101 -1.22 13.39 18.74
C LEU A 101 -1.51 14.86 19.06
N GLU A 102 -2.63 15.41 18.59
CA GLU A 102 -3.08 16.77 18.93
C GLU A 102 -3.23 16.97 20.45
N VAL A 103 -3.78 15.97 21.15
CA VAL A 103 -3.88 15.99 22.62
C VAL A 103 -2.50 15.91 23.27
N VAL A 104 -1.57 15.12 22.73
CA VAL A 104 -0.19 15.02 23.22
C VAL A 104 0.52 16.37 23.09
N GLU A 105 0.32 17.08 21.99
CA GLU A 105 0.95 18.37 21.73
C GLU A 105 0.32 19.52 22.54
N THR A 106 -1.01 19.51 22.71
CA THR A 106 -1.75 20.67 23.24
C THR A 106 -2.31 20.48 24.64
N GLY A 107 -2.37 19.24 25.13
CA GLY A 107 -3.03 18.85 26.38
C GLY A 107 -4.55 19.00 26.37
N ARG A 108 -5.18 19.24 25.21
CA ARG A 108 -6.62 19.52 25.09
C ARG A 108 -7.25 18.69 23.99
N ILE A 109 -8.56 18.46 24.14
CA ILE A 109 -9.39 17.86 23.11
C ILE A 109 -10.49 18.84 22.76
N ASP A 110 -10.55 19.23 21.49
CA ASP A 110 -11.66 20.02 20.96
C ASP A 110 -12.80 19.08 20.53
N GLN A 111 -14.02 19.42 20.93
CA GLN A 111 -15.23 18.62 20.68
C GLN A 111 -16.15 19.24 19.63
N SER A 112 -15.76 20.35 18.99
CA SER A 112 -16.62 21.06 18.04
C SER A 112 -16.60 20.52 16.61
#